data_AF-A0A0F9AB33-F1
#
_entry.id   AF-A0A0F9AB33-F1
#
_cell.length_a   1.000
_cell.length_b   1.000
_cell.length_c   1.000
_cell.angle_alpha   90.00
_cell.angle_beta   90.00
_cell.angle_gamma   90.00
#
_symmetry.space_group_name_H-M   'P 1'
#
loop_
_entity.id
_entity.type
_entity.pdbx_description
1 polymer ?
#
loop_
_entity_poly.entity_id
_entity_poly.type
_entity_poly.pdbx_seq_one_letter_code
_entity_poly.pdbx_strand_id
1 'polypeptide(L)'
;MFAILFFLSSGLFLGWSLGANDAANVWGTAVGTKMVKFKRAALICSIFVILGAVISGSGASHTLGKLGSINKIAGAFTVALAAAFSVYWMTKLALPVSTSQAIV
;
A
#
# COMPACT_ATOMS: atom_id res chain seq x y z
N MET A 1 11.76 -19.35 -10.38
CA MET A 1 10.41 -19.31 -9.76
C MET A 1 10.47 -18.86 -8.30
N PHE A 2 11.13 -19.60 -7.40
CA PHE A 2 11.17 -19.27 -5.96
C PHE A 2 11.73 -17.88 -5.62
N ALA A 3 12.83 -17.46 -6.26
CA ALA A 3 13.40 -16.13 -6.03
C ALA A 3 12.44 -14.98 -6.40
N ILE A 4 11.62 -15.16 -7.44
CA ILE A 4 10.65 -14.14 -7.88
C ILE A 4 9.53 -14.01 -6.85
N LEU A 5 8.99 -15.14 -6.38
CA LEU A 5 7.97 -15.16 -5.32
C LEU A 5 8.49 -14.52 -4.03
N PHE A 6 9.76 -14.78 -3.69
CA PHE A 6 10.40 -14.14 -2.55
C PHE A 6 10.45 -12.62 -2.71
N PHE A 7 10.92 -12.10 -3.84
CA PHE A 7 10.98 -10.65 -4.04
C PHE A 7 9.60 -9.99 -4.09
N LEU A 8 8.60 -10.65 -4.68
CA LEU A 8 7.21 -10.19 -4.70
C LEU A 8 6.58 -10.11 -3.31
N SER A 9 7.01 -10.94 -2.36
CA SER A 9 6.42 -10.96 -1.01
C SER A 9 6.48 -9.61 -0.30
N SER A 10 7.57 -8.84 -0.46
CA SER A 10 7.70 -7.50 0.10
C SER A 10 6.69 -6.51 -0.48
N GLY A 11 6.49 -6.53 -1.79
CA GLY A 11 5.51 -5.68 -2.48
C GLY A 11 4.07 -6.05 -2.14
N LEU A 12 3.78 -7.35 -2.00
CA LEU A 12 2.47 -7.82 -1.54
C LEU A 12 2.19 -7.39 -0.10
N PHE A 13 3.20 -7.46 0.78
CA PHE A 13 3.07 -7.02 2.17
C PHE A 13 2.89 -5.49 2.28
N LEU A 14 3.61 -4.72 1.46
CA LEU A 14 3.40 -3.28 1.33
C LEU A 14 1.99 -2.97 0.86
N GLY A 15 1.50 -3.65 -0.18
CA GLY A 15 0.16 -3.45 -0.72
C GLY A 15 -0.94 -3.72 0.30
N TRP A 16 -0.80 -4.77 1.13
CA TRP A 16 -1.71 -5.01 2.24
C TRP A 16 -1.66 -3.87 3.26
N SER A 17 -0.47 -3.53 3.75
CA SER A 17 -0.30 -2.52 4.80
C SER A 17 -0.82 -1.15 4.35
N LEU A 18 -0.53 -0.77 3.10
CA LEU A 18 -1.04 0.44 2.45
C LEU A 18 -2.57 0.42 2.36
N GLY A 19 -3.16 -0.69 1.88
CA GLY A 19 -4.60 -0.82 1.79
C GLY A 19 -5.31 -0.69 3.13
N ALA A 20 -4.73 -1.20 4.22
CA ALA A 20 -5.28 -1.07 5.56
C ALA A 20 -5.21 0.37 6.08
N ASN A 21 -4.11 1.09 5.82
CA ASN A 21 -3.95 2.50 6.21
C ASN A 21 -4.91 3.41 5.43
N ASP A 22 -4.90 3.29 4.10
CA ASP A 22 -5.63 4.21 3.22
C ASP A 22 -7.13 3.95 3.19
N ALA A 23 -7.58 2.70 3.39
CA ALA A 23 -9.00 2.41 3.52
C ALA A 23 -9.63 3.13 4.72
N ALA A 24 -8.88 3.28 5.82
CA ALA A 24 -9.33 4.06 6.98
C ALA A 24 -9.43 5.56 6.65
N ASN A 25 -8.52 6.10 5.84
CA ASN A 25 -8.56 7.49 5.42
C ASN A 25 -9.77 7.80 4.52
N VAL A 26 -10.15 6.89 3.62
CA VAL A 26 -11.27 7.11 2.68
C VAL A 26 -12.63 6.81 3.30
N TRP A 27 -12.75 5.68 4.03
CA TRP A 27 -14.04 5.18 4.53
C TRP A 27 -14.21 5.31 6.05
N GLY A 28 -13.21 5.76 6.79
CA GLY A 28 -13.22 5.79 8.25
C GLY A 28 -14.38 6.58 8.84
N THR A 29 -14.68 7.75 8.29
CA THR A 29 -15.81 8.59 8.73
C THR A 29 -17.16 7.94 8.39
N ALA A 30 -17.34 7.47 7.16
CA ALA A 30 -18.59 6.84 6.70
C ALA A 30 -18.91 5.52 7.42
N VAL A 31 -17.90 4.75 7.78
CA VAL A 31 -18.06 3.52 8.59
C VAL A 31 -18.24 3.87 10.07
N GLY A 32 -17.48 4.84 10.59
CA GLY A 32 -17.55 5.28 11.99
C GLY A 32 -18.89 5.91 12.38
N THR A 33 -19.51 6.67 11.48
CA THR A 33 -20.86 7.25 11.67
C THR A 33 -21.99 6.28 11.34
N LYS A 34 -21.68 5.02 10.98
CA LYS A 34 -22.64 3.99 10.58
C LYS A 34 -23.45 4.32 9.31
N MET A 35 -23.01 5.27 8.49
CA MET A 35 -23.62 5.53 7.18
C MET A 35 -23.43 4.34 6.23
N VAL A 36 -22.29 3.66 6.31
CA VAL A 36 -21.97 2.49 5.47
C VAL A 36 -21.41 1.34 6.31
N LYS A 37 -21.88 0.12 6.04
CA LYS A 37 -21.32 -1.09 6.68
C LYS A 37 -19.89 -1.33 6.20
N PHE A 38 -18.98 -1.69 7.12
CA PHE A 38 -17.58 -2.01 6.81
C PHE A 38 -17.41 -2.96 5.60
N LYS A 39 -18.20 -4.04 5.52
CA LYS A 39 -18.13 -5.00 4.40
C LYS A 39 -18.39 -4.36 3.04
N ARG A 40 -19.32 -3.40 2.96
CA ARG A 40 -19.64 -2.70 1.70
C ARG A 40 -18.55 -1.70 1.34
N ALA A 41 -18.09 -0.93 2.33
CA ALA A 41 -16.98 0.01 2.17
C ALA A 41 -15.71 -0.71 1.68
N ALA A 42 -15.36 -1.84 2.30
CA ALA A 42 -14.21 -2.65 1.92
C ALA A 42 -14.34 -3.19 0.48
N LEU A 43 -15.50 -3.74 0.10
CA LEU A 43 -15.71 -4.26 -1.25
C LEU A 43 -15.57 -3.17 -2.33
N ILE A 44 -16.22 -2.03 -2.12
CA ILE A 44 -16.16 -0.90 -3.06
C ILE A 44 -14.72 -0.37 -3.12
N CYS A 45 -14.08 -0.15 -1.96
CA CYS A 45 -12.71 0.32 -1.88
C CYS A 45 -11.75 -0.60 -2.65
N SER A 46 -11.81 -1.92 -2.44
CA SER A 46 -10.94 -2.87 -3.15
C SER A 46 -11.09 -2.80 -4.66
N ILE A 47 -12.32 -2.70 -5.19
CA ILE A 47 -12.56 -2.60 -6.64
C ILE A 47 -11.92 -1.32 -7.20
N PHE A 48 -12.19 -0.17 -6.58
CA PHE A 48 -11.69 1.11 -7.08
C PHE A 48 -10.18 1.27 -6.90
N VAL A 49 -9.59 0.73 -5.83
CA VAL A 49 -8.13 0.71 -5.64
C VAL A 49 -7.45 -0.13 -6.71
N ILE A 50 -7.99 -1.33 -7.02
CA ILE A 50 -7.45 -2.18 -8.09
C ILE A 50 -7.57 -1.47 -9.45
N LEU A 51 -8.73 -0.89 -9.76
CA LEU A 51 -8.94 -0.15 -11.01
C LEU A 51 -7.98 1.04 -11.13
N GLY A 52 -7.82 1.83 -10.07
CA GLY A 52 -6.88 2.96 -10.05
C GLY A 52 -5.43 2.51 -10.24
N ALA A 53 -5.03 1.42 -9.58
CA ALA A 53 -3.69 0.84 -9.73
C ALA A 53 -3.41 0.36 -11.15
N VAL A 54 -4.39 -0.24 -11.83
CA VAL A 54 -4.23 -0.75 -13.21
C VAL A 54 -4.27 0.38 -14.25
N ILE A 55 -5.18 1.35 -14.10
CA ILE A 55 -5.39 2.40 -15.10
C ILE A 55 -4.32 3.51 -15.01
N SER A 56 -3.90 3.89 -13.79
CA SER A 56 -3.03 5.06 -13.56
C SER A 56 -1.80 4.79 -12.68
N GLY A 57 -1.55 3.54 -12.28
CA GLY A 57 -0.40 3.22 -11.41
C GLY A 57 0.98 3.38 -12.05
N SER A 58 1.06 3.48 -13.39
CA SER A 58 2.33 3.58 -14.13
C SER A 58 3.11 4.87 -13.81
N GLY A 59 2.42 5.99 -13.63
CA GLY A 59 3.06 7.29 -13.33
C GLY A 59 3.76 7.29 -11.97
N ALA A 60 3.07 6.84 -10.92
CA ALA A 60 3.65 6.73 -9.57
C ALA A 60 4.81 5.72 -9.53
N SER A 61 4.65 4.57 -10.19
CA SER A 61 5.69 3.54 -10.26
C SER A 61 6.95 4.03 -10.96
N HIS A 62 6.81 4.81 -12.02
CA HIS A 62 7.95 5.38 -12.75
C HIS A 62 8.69 6.44 -11.95
N THR A 63 7.96 7.32 -11.25
CA THR A 63 8.56 8.30 -10.33
C THR A 63 9.30 7.60 -9.19
N LEU A 64 8.69 6.58 -8.58
CA LEU A 64 9.31 5.81 -7.52
C LEU A 64 10.57 5.05 -8.00
N GLY A 65 10.52 4.49 -9.21
CA GLY A 65 11.69 3.88 -9.85
C GLY A 65 12.83 4.86 -10.10
N LYS A 66 12.51 6.12 -10.45
CA LYS A 66 13.51 7.19 -10.60
C LYS A 66 14.08 7.65 -9.27
N LEU A 67 13.24 7.89 -8.26
CA LEU A 67 13.68 8.33 -6.93
C LEU A 67 14.53 7.26 -6.23
N GLY A 68 14.13 5.99 -6.33
CA GLY A 68 14.88 4.93 -5.68
C GLY A 68 16.25 4.68 -6.30
N SER A 69 16.44 4.98 -7.60
CA SER A 69 17.61 4.58 -8.41
C SER A 69 18.17 3.21 -8.02
N ILE A 70 17.28 2.28 -7.62
CA ILE A 70 17.69 1.04 -6.97
C ILE A 70 18.07 0.09 -8.09
N ASN A 71 19.35 0.11 -8.44
CA ASN A 71 19.87 -0.63 -9.59
C ASN A 71 19.89 -2.16 -9.38
N LYS A 72 19.36 -2.65 -8.24
CA LYS A 72 19.33 -4.07 -7.86
C LYS A 72 17.97 -4.45 -7.26
N ILE A 73 17.39 -5.54 -7.75
CA ILE A 73 16.12 -6.13 -7.26
C ILE A 73 16.12 -6.33 -5.73
N ALA A 74 17.26 -6.69 -5.14
CA ALA A 74 17.40 -6.85 -3.70
C ALA A 74 17.17 -5.54 -2.92
N GLY A 75 17.57 -4.39 -3.46
CA GLY A 75 17.32 -3.10 -2.80
C GLY A 75 15.85 -2.69 -2.87
N ALA A 76 15.17 -2.98 -3.98
CA ALA A 76 13.73 -2.71 -4.12
C ALA A 76 12.92 -3.54 -3.12
N PHE A 77 13.34 -4.79 -2.90
CA PHE A 77 12.78 -5.65 -1.85
C PHE A 77 12.97 -5.07 -0.46
N THR A 78 14.19 -4.65 -0.11
CA THR A 78 14.48 -4.09 1.22
C THR A 78 13.68 -2.81 1.47
N VAL A 79 13.60 -1.92 0.48
CA VAL A 79 12.82 -0.68 0.59
C VAL A 79 11.33 -0.97 0.75
N ALA A 80 10.76 -1.84 -0.10
CA ALA A 80 9.36 -2.23 0.02
C ALA A 80 9.06 -2.91 1.37
N LEU A 81 9.98 -3.73 1.86
CA LEU A 81 9.84 -4.41 3.15
C LEU A 81 9.90 -3.43 4.33
N ALA A 82 10.87 -2.51 4.33
CA ALA A 82 11.02 -1.50 5.38
C ALA A 82 9.81 -0.54 5.43
N ALA A 83 9.34 -0.10 4.26
CA ALA A 83 8.13 0.70 4.14
C ALA A 83 6.91 -0.06 4.65
N ALA A 84 6.75 -1.33 4.26
CA ALA A 84 5.64 -2.17 4.69
C ALA A 84 5.62 -2.37 6.22
N PHE A 85 6.77 -2.66 6.83
CA PHE A 85 6.88 -2.79 8.28
C PHE A 85 6.52 -1.49 9.01
N SER A 86 7.01 -0.36 8.51
CA SER A 86 6.74 0.95 9.11
C SER A 86 5.25 1.29 9.06
N VAL A 87 4.63 1.17 7.88
CA VAL A 87 3.19 1.39 7.69
C VAL A 87 2.36 0.40 8.50
N TYR A 88 2.75 -0.88 8.54
CA TYR A 88 2.06 -1.90 9.34
C TYR A 88 2.05 -1.53 10.83
N TRP A 89 3.21 -1.14 11.37
CA TRP A 89 3.32 -0.80 12.79
C TRP A 89 2.50 0.44 13.14
N MET A 90 2.57 1.47 12.30
CA MET A 90 1.79 2.70 12.47
C MET A 90 0.28 2.42 12.35
N THR A 91 -0.12 1.58 11.41
CA THR A 91 -1.53 1.17 11.23
C THR A 91 -2.03 0.37 12.44
N LYS A 92 -1.20 -0.50 13.02
CA LYS A 92 -1.51 -1.20 14.28
C LYS A 92 -1.70 -0.24 15.46
N LEU A 93 -0.95 0.85 15.49
CA LEU A 93 -1.08 1.92 16.48
C LEU A 93 -2.21 2.91 16.18
N ALA A 94 -3.02 2.67 15.13
CA ALA A 94 -4.07 3.57 14.67
C ALA A 94 -3.58 4.99 14.31
N LEU A 95 -2.32 5.10 13.87
CA LEU A 95 -1.73 6.34 13.38
C LEU A 95 -1.86 6.39 11.85
N PRO A 96 -2.62 7.35 11.28
CA PRO A 96 -2.67 7.54 9.84
C PRO A 96 -1.31 8.09 9.37
N VAL A 97 -0.73 7.47 8.35
CA VAL A 97 0.63 7.80 7.89
C VAL A 97 0.72 7.84 6.38
N SER A 98 1.61 8.67 5.85
CA SER A 98 1.80 8.76 4.40
C SER A 98 2.62 7.58 3.90
N THR A 99 1.99 6.68 3.15
CA THR A 99 2.64 5.52 2.52
C THR A 99 3.67 5.95 1.47
N SER A 100 3.44 7.06 0.77
CA SER A 100 4.42 7.67 -0.14
C SER A 100 5.70 8.12 0.57
N GLN A 101 5.60 8.63 1.80
CA GLN A 101 6.77 9.02 2.59
C GLN A 101 7.44 7.82 3.26
N ALA A 102 6.71 6.74 3.51
CA ALA A 102 7.30 5.53 4.07
C ALA A 102 8.19 4.78 3.06
N ILE A 103 7.97 4.97 1.76
CA ILE A 103 8.71 4.30 0.69
C ILE A 103 9.84 5.13 0.06
N VAL A 104 9.77 6.46 0.19
CA VAL A 104 10.83 7.40 -0.23
C VAL A 104 11.88 7.50 0.88
#